data_AF-K1UGF1-F1
#
_entry.id   AF-K1UGF1-F1
#
_cell.length_a   1.000
_cell.length_b   1.000
_cell.length_c   1.000
_cell.angle_alpha   90.00
_cell.angle_beta   90.00
_cell.angle_gamma   90.00
#
_symmetry.space_group_name_H-M   'P 1'
#
loop_
_entity.id
_entity.type
_entity.pdbx_description
1 polymer ?
#
loop_
_entity_poly.entity_id
_entity_poly.type
_entity_poly.pdbx_seq_one_letter_code
_entity_poly.pdbx_strand_id
1 'polypeptide(L)'
;KPSREHYGTWLGNKKQPSFQEQIRIAIDAALEEKPKDFEELLQKLETAGLEVNRERKHLRFRVPGQENYTRCDTLKGDYTEQAIKERIADTRTVKPRHAFSKKTVSKVGLLVDIEVAIRSGKGPGYERWAKVFNLKQLSQAVLYLKEHGDMGYEDLLEKANATTTNFNTLSVQIKDLESKMNANAELQKQIVNYAKTRAVYVEYRKAGYSKKFRTEHEAEILLHQAAKNHFDELGIKKLP
;
A
#
# COMPACT_ATOMS: atom_id res chain seq x y z
N LYS A 1 -25.21 5.04 30.38
CA LYS A 1 -25.55 6.07 29.37
C LYS A 1 -24.72 5.80 28.12
N PRO A 2 -25.29 5.35 27.00
CA PRO A 2 -24.50 5.19 25.77
C PRO A 2 -24.10 6.58 25.26
N SER A 3 -22.82 6.73 24.96
CA SER A 3 -22.23 7.91 24.31
C SER A 3 -23.00 8.19 23.02
N ARG A 4 -23.48 9.43 22.86
CA ARG A 4 -24.05 9.92 21.61
C ARG A 4 -22.94 9.93 20.57
N GLU A 5 -22.78 8.84 19.83
CA GLU A 5 -22.03 8.87 18.59
C GLU A 5 -22.73 9.87 17.66
N HIS A 6 -22.04 10.98 17.47
CA HIS A 6 -22.47 12.17 16.77
C HIS A 6 -22.86 11.79 15.33
N TYR A 7 -24.01 12.28 14.86
CA TYR A 7 -24.60 12.05 13.52
C TYR A 7 -23.67 12.45 12.34
N GLY A 8 -22.46 12.94 12.62
CA GLY A 8 -21.48 13.42 11.63
C GLY A 8 -20.54 12.36 11.06
N THR A 9 -20.63 11.10 11.48
CA THR A 9 -19.72 10.03 11.02
C THR A 9 -20.04 9.50 9.60
N TRP A 10 -21.19 9.89 9.02
CA TRP A 10 -21.67 9.41 7.72
C TRP A 10 -21.13 10.19 6.50
N LEU A 11 -20.49 11.35 6.69
CA LEU A 11 -20.05 12.21 5.58
C LEU A 11 -18.66 11.89 5.00
N GLY A 12 -17.89 10.97 5.60
CA GLY A 12 -16.55 10.60 5.10
C GLY A 12 -15.67 11.82 4.75
N ASN A 13 -14.89 11.72 3.66
CA ASN A 13 -14.03 12.79 3.12
C ASN A 13 -14.78 14.03 2.60
N LYS A 14 -16.12 14.04 2.61
CA LYS A 14 -16.94 15.19 2.18
C LYS A 14 -17.28 16.15 3.34
N LYS A 15 -16.89 15.83 4.57
CA LYS A 15 -17.03 16.75 5.69
C LYS A 15 -16.01 17.87 5.51
N GLN A 16 -16.48 19.11 5.39
CA GLN A 16 -15.56 20.25 5.45
C GLN A 16 -14.76 20.15 6.76
N PRO A 17 -13.41 20.25 6.70
CA PRO A 17 -12.59 20.19 7.89
C PRO A 17 -13.07 21.23 8.90
N SER A 18 -13.05 20.89 10.19
CA SER A 18 -13.40 21.85 11.23
C SER A 18 -12.53 23.10 11.10
N PHE A 19 -13.02 24.29 11.48
CA PHE A 19 -12.21 25.51 11.46
C PHE A 19 -10.87 25.33 12.19
N GLN A 20 -10.85 24.57 13.30
CA GLN A 20 -9.61 24.23 14.02
C GLN A 20 -8.67 23.33 13.21
N GLU A 21 -9.21 22.41 12.41
CA GLU A 21 -8.42 21.52 11.54
C GLU A 21 -7.87 22.29 10.34
N GLN A 22 -8.64 23.22 9.77
CA GLN A 22 -8.16 24.12 8.71
C GLN A 22 -6.96 24.95 9.17
N ILE A 23 -7.03 25.50 10.39
CA ILE A 23 -5.89 26.23 11.00
C ILE A 23 -4.68 25.31 11.17
N ARG A 24 -4.86 24.06 11.65
CA ARG A 24 -3.76 23.10 11.80
C ARG A 24 -3.09 22.75 10.47
N ILE A 25 -3.89 22.48 9.43
CA ILE A 25 -3.40 22.16 8.08
C ILE A 25 -2.57 23.33 7.52
N ALA A 26 -3.05 24.55 7.67
CA ALA A 26 -2.32 25.73 7.23
C ALA A 26 -1.02 25.94 8.01
N ILE A 27 -1.00 25.70 9.32
CA ILE A 27 0.22 25.73 10.14
C ILE A 27 1.22 24.67 9.69
N ASP A 28 0.77 23.44 9.43
CA ASP A 28 1.66 22.38 8.94
C ASP A 28 2.22 22.71 7.55
N ALA A 29 1.40 23.22 6.63
CA ALA A 29 1.85 23.68 5.32
C ALA A 29 2.89 24.81 5.42
N ALA A 30 2.66 25.79 6.29
CA ALA A 30 3.62 26.88 6.53
C ALA A 30 4.94 26.37 7.16
N LEU A 31 4.87 25.34 8.01
CA LEU A 31 6.05 24.71 8.62
C LEU A 31 6.83 23.79 7.66
N GLU A 32 6.16 23.17 6.69
CA GLU A 32 6.82 22.38 5.64
C GLU A 32 7.78 23.23 4.79
N GLU A 33 7.44 24.50 4.59
CA GLU A 33 8.31 25.46 3.89
C GLU A 33 9.50 25.97 4.73
N LYS A 34 9.71 25.45 5.94
CA LYS A 34 10.82 25.78 6.86
C LYS A 34 11.06 27.29 7.02
N PRO A 35 10.11 28.02 7.64
CA PRO A 35 10.27 29.45 7.91
C PRO A 35 11.44 29.66 8.87
N LYS A 36 12.21 30.74 8.69
CA LYS A 36 13.38 31.07 9.51
C LYS A 36 12.97 31.52 10.90
N ASP A 37 11.88 32.28 10.98
CA ASP A 37 11.38 32.88 12.20
C ASP A 37 9.86 32.72 12.35
N PHE A 38 9.39 32.87 13.58
CA PHE A 38 7.97 32.83 13.89
C PHE A 38 7.18 33.91 13.14
N GLU A 39 7.78 35.07 12.86
CA GLU A 39 7.13 36.14 12.10
C GLU A 39 6.93 35.78 10.63
N GLU A 40 7.90 35.09 10.02
CA GLU A 40 7.82 34.62 8.64
C GLU A 40 6.70 33.58 8.49
N LEU A 41 6.53 32.70 9.48
CA LEU A 41 5.40 31.77 9.52
C LEU A 41 4.06 32.53 9.56
N LEU A 42 3.93 33.60 10.34
CA LEU A 42 2.68 34.37 10.42
C LEU A 42 2.37 35.07 9.10
N GLN A 43 3.36 35.63 8.41
CA GLN A 43 3.18 36.21 7.08
C GLN A 43 2.69 35.15 6.09
N LYS A 44 3.22 33.92 6.15
CA LYS A 44 2.76 32.81 5.31
C LYS A 44 1.33 32.36 5.61
N LEU A 45 0.91 32.44 6.87
CA LEU A 45 -0.48 32.16 7.23
C LEU A 45 -1.42 33.26 6.71
N GLU A 46 -1.00 34.53 6.76
CA GLU A 46 -1.75 35.65 6.19
C GLU A 46 -1.87 35.54 4.66
N THR A 47 -0.80 35.17 3.94
CA THR A 47 -0.86 34.90 2.49
C THR A 47 -1.71 33.69 2.14
N ALA A 48 -1.78 32.68 3.02
CA ALA A 48 -2.70 31.56 2.92
C ALA A 48 -4.17 31.92 3.25
N GLY A 49 -4.46 33.19 3.56
CA GLY A 49 -5.80 33.71 3.78
C GLY A 49 -6.31 33.58 5.23
N LEU A 50 -5.44 33.31 6.20
CA LEU A 50 -5.79 33.32 7.62
C LEU A 50 -5.61 34.71 8.22
N GLU A 51 -6.62 35.22 8.90
CA GLU A 51 -6.48 36.45 9.69
C GLU A 51 -5.78 36.13 11.02
N VAL A 52 -4.64 36.79 11.26
CA VAL A 52 -3.86 36.67 12.50
C VAL A 52 -4.10 37.89 13.38
N ASN A 53 -4.71 37.71 14.56
CA ASN A 53 -4.89 38.79 15.54
C ASN A 53 -3.89 38.65 16.70
N ARG A 54 -3.08 39.70 16.90
CA ARG A 54 -2.02 39.82 17.94
C ARG A 54 -2.36 40.79 19.08
N GLU A 55 -3.52 41.45 19.03
CA GLU A 55 -3.85 42.62 19.88
C GLU A 55 -4.05 42.26 21.37
N ARG A 56 -4.14 40.97 21.69
CA ARG A 56 -4.38 40.48 23.07
C ARG A 56 -3.26 39.53 23.49
N LYS A 57 -3.25 39.19 24.79
CA LYS A 57 -2.29 38.28 25.45
C LYS A 57 -2.02 36.94 24.76
N HIS A 58 -2.92 36.45 23.90
CA HIS A 58 -2.79 35.18 23.21
C HIS A 58 -3.04 35.35 21.72
N LEU A 59 -2.17 34.76 20.89
CA LEU A 59 -2.32 34.72 19.44
C LEU A 59 -3.64 34.05 19.02
N ARG A 60 -4.34 34.64 18.05
CA ARG A 60 -5.59 34.09 17.53
C ARG A 60 -5.60 34.04 16.01
N PHE A 61 -6.20 32.99 15.47
CA PHE A 61 -6.36 32.76 14.05
C PHE A 61 -7.84 32.74 13.68
N ARG A 62 -8.16 33.24 12.49
CA ARG A 62 -9.49 33.14 11.91
C ARG A 62 -9.38 32.72 10.46
N VAL A 63 -10.18 31.71 10.13
CA VAL A 63 -10.32 31.18 8.77
C VAL A 63 -11.42 31.96 8.04
N PRO A 64 -11.31 32.17 6.71
CA PRO A 64 -12.39 32.74 5.93
C PRO A 64 -13.71 32.00 6.16
N GLY A 65 -14.77 32.72 6.54
CA GLY A 65 -16.08 32.14 6.88
C GLY A 65 -16.28 31.76 8.35
N GLN A 66 -15.28 31.96 9.22
CA GLN A 66 -15.46 31.83 10.66
C GLN A 66 -15.90 33.17 11.27
N GLU A 67 -16.89 33.20 12.17
CA GLU A 67 -17.33 34.45 12.83
C GLU A 67 -16.38 34.89 13.96
N ASN A 68 -15.85 33.93 14.73
CA ASN A 68 -15.05 34.20 15.94
C ASN A 68 -13.60 33.74 15.78
N TYR A 69 -12.66 34.50 16.35
CA TYR A 69 -11.25 34.11 16.40
C TYR A 69 -11.01 32.87 17.27
N THR A 70 -10.23 31.93 16.74
CA THR A 70 -9.75 30.75 17.48
C THR A 70 -8.41 31.05 18.13
N ARG A 71 -8.29 30.88 19.45
CA ARG A 71 -7.01 31.04 20.16
C ARG A 71 -6.04 29.92 19.80
N CYS A 72 -4.78 30.25 19.54
CA CYS A 72 -3.71 29.30 19.27
C CYS A 72 -3.63 28.20 20.34
N ASP A 73 -3.70 28.55 21.63
CA ASP A 73 -3.67 27.57 22.74
C ASP A 73 -4.85 26.58 22.74
N THR A 74 -5.96 26.90 22.07
CA THR A 74 -7.11 25.99 21.95
C THR A 74 -6.82 24.83 21.02
N LEU A 75 -5.87 25.00 20.09
CA LEU A 75 -5.46 23.94 19.17
C LEU A 75 -4.78 22.77 19.90
N LYS A 76 -4.10 23.06 21.04
CA LYS A 76 -3.44 22.10 21.95
C LYS A 76 -2.41 21.18 21.28
N GLY A 77 -1.53 20.59 22.09
CA GLY A 77 -0.48 19.68 21.60
C GLY A 77 0.61 20.44 20.84
N ASP A 78 0.85 20.07 19.58
CA ASP A 78 1.97 20.58 18.78
C ASP A 78 1.67 21.89 18.03
N TYR A 79 0.50 22.50 18.29
CA TYR A 79 0.03 23.73 17.65
C TYR A 79 -0.13 24.89 18.64
N THR A 80 0.50 24.82 19.81
CA THR A 80 0.60 25.97 20.72
C THR A 80 1.71 26.91 20.23
N GLU A 81 1.68 28.17 20.62
CA GLU A 81 2.70 29.16 20.21
C GLU A 81 4.12 28.69 20.58
N GLN A 82 4.28 28.12 21.77
CA GLN A 82 5.55 27.55 22.23
C GLN A 82 5.98 26.36 21.37
N ALA A 83 5.07 25.43 21.08
CA ALA A 83 5.38 24.24 20.27
C ALA A 83 5.76 24.61 18.83
N ILE A 84 5.14 25.64 18.25
CA ILE A 84 5.48 26.14 16.91
C ILE A 84 6.87 26.77 16.92
N LYS A 85 7.21 27.59 17.93
CA LYS A 85 8.55 28.17 18.09
C LYS A 85 9.62 27.08 18.29
N GLU A 86 9.34 26.07 19.12
CA GLU A 86 10.21 24.91 19.32
C GLU A 86 10.43 24.12 18.03
N ARG A 87 9.41 24.03 17.17
CA ARG A 87 9.46 23.33 15.88
C ARG A 87 10.23 24.11 14.81
N ILE A 88 10.19 25.44 14.81
CA ILE A 88 11.05 26.29 13.97
C ILE A 88 12.51 26.18 14.44
N ALA A 89 12.74 26.10 15.75
CA ALA A 89 14.07 25.94 16.33
C ALA A 89 14.63 24.50 16.25
N ASP A 90 13.95 23.58 15.54
CA ASP A 90 14.30 22.15 15.43
C ASP A 90 14.48 21.41 16.78
N THR A 91 14.00 21.98 17.88
CA THR A 91 14.16 21.41 19.25
C THR A 91 13.08 20.38 19.60
N ARG A 92 12.03 20.27 18.78
CA ARG A 92 10.89 19.39 19.01
C ARG A 92 10.56 18.55 17.79
N THR A 93 10.70 17.23 17.94
CA THR A 93 10.28 16.24 16.93
C THR A 93 8.82 15.86 17.11
N VAL A 94 7.98 16.24 16.15
CA VAL A 94 6.57 15.87 16.14
C VAL A 94 6.41 14.52 15.45
N LYS A 95 5.73 13.57 16.09
CA LYS A 95 5.25 12.37 15.40
C LYS A 95 4.10 12.80 14.48
N PRO A 96 4.12 12.48 13.17
CA PRO A 96 3.03 12.85 12.28
C PRO A 96 1.72 12.31 12.86
N ARG A 97 0.84 13.21 13.28
CA ARG A 97 -0.51 12.85 13.71
C ARG A 97 -1.22 12.37 12.46
N HIS A 98 -1.39 11.05 12.38
CA HIS A 98 -2.26 10.34 11.46
C HIS A 98 -2.77 11.20 10.30
N ALA A 99 -2.11 11.12 9.14
CA ALA A 99 -2.84 11.25 7.89
C ALA A 99 -4.10 10.40 8.09
N PHE A 100 -5.28 11.03 8.07
CA PHE A 100 -6.56 10.34 8.22
C PHE A 100 -6.42 9.05 7.44
N SER A 101 -6.45 7.91 8.13
CA SER A 101 -6.34 6.64 7.44
C SER A 101 -7.40 6.73 6.36
N LYS A 102 -6.98 6.76 5.09
CA LYS A 102 -7.90 6.74 3.97
C LYS A 102 -8.74 5.52 4.29
N LYS A 103 -9.98 5.72 4.73
CA LYS A 103 -10.87 4.60 4.99
C LYS A 103 -10.89 3.88 3.67
N THR A 104 -10.26 2.70 3.65
CA THR A 104 -10.22 1.87 2.48
C THR A 104 -11.67 1.76 2.03
N VAL A 105 -11.91 2.02 0.74
CA VAL A 105 -13.24 1.87 0.14
C VAL A 105 -13.75 0.53 0.65
N SER A 106 -14.85 0.56 1.41
CA SER A 106 -15.35 -0.63 2.07
C SER A 106 -15.66 -1.62 0.97
N LYS A 107 -14.83 -2.66 0.84
CA LYS A 107 -15.15 -3.80 -0.01
C LYS A 107 -16.54 -4.25 0.41
N VAL A 108 -17.45 -4.37 -0.56
CA VAL A 108 -18.78 -4.94 -0.30
C VAL A 108 -18.54 -6.31 0.34
N GLY A 109 -18.79 -6.40 1.63
CA GLY A 109 -18.67 -7.62 2.39
C GLY A 109 -19.80 -8.56 2.03
N LEU A 110 -19.51 -9.87 2.05
CA LEU A 110 -20.54 -10.89 1.97
C LEU A 110 -21.57 -10.69 3.08
N LEU A 111 -22.85 -10.86 2.74
CA LEU A 111 -23.95 -10.74 3.70
C LEU A 111 -23.79 -11.80 4.79
N VAL A 112 -24.11 -11.42 6.03
CA VAL A 112 -24.14 -12.34 7.16
C VAL A 112 -25.38 -13.21 7.05
N ASP A 113 -25.22 -14.53 7.06
CA ASP A 113 -26.32 -15.46 7.25
C ASP A 113 -26.77 -15.41 8.72
N ILE A 114 -27.88 -14.70 8.95
CA ILE A 114 -28.42 -14.45 10.28
C ILE A 114 -28.92 -15.75 10.92
N GLU A 115 -29.47 -16.67 10.14
CA GLU A 115 -30.03 -17.93 10.65
C GLU A 115 -28.93 -18.88 11.13
N VAL A 116 -27.86 -19.00 10.36
CA VAL A 116 -26.66 -19.76 10.76
C VAL A 116 -26.00 -19.13 11.98
N ALA A 117 -25.93 -17.79 12.04
CA ALA A 117 -25.36 -17.08 13.18
C ALA A 117 -26.18 -17.29 14.47
N ILE A 118 -27.52 -17.25 14.38
CA ILE A 118 -28.41 -17.54 15.51
C ILE A 118 -28.27 -19.02 15.93
N ARG A 119 -28.22 -19.95 14.97
CA ARG A 119 -28.00 -21.39 15.24
C ARG A 119 -26.66 -21.67 15.93
N SER A 120 -25.66 -20.82 15.68
CA SER A 120 -24.34 -20.84 16.32
C SER A 120 -24.30 -20.17 17.70
N GLY A 121 -25.46 -19.84 18.28
CA GLY A 121 -25.59 -19.31 19.64
C GLY A 121 -25.37 -17.81 19.78
N LYS A 122 -25.44 -17.03 18.68
CA LYS A 122 -25.38 -15.57 18.75
C LYS A 122 -26.72 -15.01 19.28
N GLY A 123 -26.62 -14.08 20.23
CA GLY A 123 -27.80 -13.50 20.89
C GLY A 123 -28.52 -12.41 20.08
N PRO A 124 -29.68 -11.92 20.57
CA PRO A 124 -30.56 -10.98 19.86
C PRO A 124 -29.90 -9.65 19.46
N GLY A 125 -28.86 -9.22 20.18
CA GLY A 125 -28.09 -8.02 19.83
C GLY A 125 -27.27 -8.20 18.54
N TYR A 126 -26.75 -9.40 18.31
CA TYR A 126 -26.01 -9.73 17.09
C TYR A 126 -26.93 -9.77 15.88
N GLU A 127 -28.14 -10.32 16.03
CA GLU A 127 -29.15 -10.31 14.99
C GLU A 127 -29.50 -8.88 14.53
N ARG A 128 -29.75 -7.97 15.48
CA ARG A 128 -30.03 -6.56 15.18
C ARG A 128 -28.87 -5.88 14.45
N TRP A 129 -27.65 -6.15 14.89
CA TRP A 129 -26.45 -5.64 14.22
C TRP A 129 -26.30 -6.21 12.81
N ALA A 130 -26.47 -7.52 12.62
CA ALA A 130 -26.35 -8.21 11.34
C ALA A 130 -27.41 -7.72 10.34
N LYS A 131 -28.65 -7.45 10.78
CA LYS A 131 -29.69 -6.83 9.95
C LYS A 131 -29.27 -5.46 9.42
N VAL A 132 -28.81 -4.58 10.30
CA VAL A 132 -28.35 -3.22 9.92
C VAL A 132 -27.09 -3.30 9.04
N PHE A 133 -26.20 -4.22 9.34
CA PHE A 133 -24.98 -4.45 8.56
C PHE A 133 -25.30 -4.93 7.14
N ASN A 134 -26.11 -5.97 6.99
CA ASN A 134 -26.54 -6.50 5.69
C ASN A 134 -27.26 -5.44 4.87
N LEU A 135 -28.15 -4.65 5.49
CA LEU A 135 -28.84 -3.56 4.79
C LEU A 135 -27.86 -2.51 4.25
N LYS A 136 -26.84 -2.15 5.04
CA LYS A 136 -25.78 -1.25 4.57
C LYS A 136 -25.00 -1.87 3.42
N GLN A 137 -24.60 -3.14 3.53
CA GLN A 137 -23.87 -3.84 2.46
C GLN A 137 -24.69 -3.94 1.17
N LEU A 138 -25.99 -4.26 1.27
CA LEU A 138 -26.90 -4.26 0.13
C LEU A 138 -27.02 -2.89 -0.51
N SER A 139 -27.16 -1.83 0.28
CA SER A 139 -27.24 -0.47 -0.27
C SER A 139 -25.95 -0.06 -1.01
N GLN A 140 -24.78 -0.49 -0.51
CA GLN A 140 -23.49 -0.26 -1.17
C GLN A 140 -23.39 -1.06 -2.47
N ALA A 141 -23.81 -2.33 -2.46
CA ALA A 141 -23.85 -3.16 -3.65
C ALA A 141 -24.76 -2.56 -4.72
N VAL A 142 -25.98 -2.18 -4.37
CA VAL A 142 -26.94 -1.55 -5.29
C VAL A 142 -26.40 -0.24 -5.87
N LEU A 143 -25.76 0.59 -5.04
CA LEU A 143 -25.14 1.83 -5.52
C LEU A 143 -24.02 1.53 -6.53
N TYR A 144 -23.15 0.57 -6.22
CA TYR A 144 -22.07 0.16 -7.10
C TYR A 144 -22.58 -0.38 -8.45
N LEU A 145 -23.59 -1.27 -8.41
CA LEU A 145 -24.23 -1.79 -9.62
C LEU A 145 -24.84 -0.67 -10.45
N LYS A 146 -25.49 0.31 -9.80
CA LYS A 146 -26.07 1.47 -10.48
C LYS A 146 -25.01 2.38 -11.10
N GLU A 147 -23.91 2.64 -10.41
CA GLU A 147 -22.80 3.46 -10.91
C GLU A 147 -22.10 2.82 -12.12
N HIS A 148 -22.04 1.49 -12.17
CA HIS A 148 -21.39 0.74 -13.24
C HIS A 148 -22.33 0.27 -14.36
N GLY A 149 -23.62 0.59 -14.27
CA GLY A 149 -24.64 0.19 -15.26
C GLY A 149 -25.01 -1.30 -15.20
N ASP A 150 -24.61 -2.01 -14.15
CA ASP A 150 -24.71 -3.47 -14.00
C ASP A 150 -25.97 -3.89 -13.22
N MET A 151 -27.11 -3.28 -13.57
CA MET A 151 -28.37 -3.58 -12.90
C MET A 151 -29.03 -4.86 -13.44
N GLY A 152 -28.57 -5.36 -14.59
CA GLY A 152 -29.02 -6.62 -15.20
C GLY A 152 -28.20 -7.82 -14.73
N TYR A 153 -28.88 -8.93 -14.44
CA TYR A 153 -28.21 -10.19 -14.12
C TYR A 153 -27.37 -10.72 -15.30
N GLU A 154 -27.86 -10.54 -16.52
CA GLU A 154 -27.16 -10.95 -17.75
C GLU A 154 -25.84 -10.20 -17.93
N ASP A 155 -25.85 -8.87 -17.76
CA ASP A 155 -24.65 -8.03 -17.85
C ASP A 155 -23.59 -8.42 -16.80
N LEU A 156 -24.05 -8.70 -15.57
CA LEU A 156 -23.20 -9.18 -14.48
C LEU A 156 -22.60 -10.55 -14.78
N LEU A 157 -23.39 -11.47 -15.33
CA LEU A 157 -22.94 -12.80 -15.70
C LEU A 157 -21.91 -12.73 -16.82
N GLU A 158 -22.14 -11.89 -17.83
CA GLU A 158 -21.20 -11.67 -18.92
C GLU A 158 -19.87 -11.09 -18.40
N LYS A 159 -19.93 -10.05 -17.56
CA LYS A 159 -18.73 -9.47 -16.93
C LYS A 159 -17.98 -10.47 -16.05
N ALA A 160 -18.70 -11.28 -15.28
CA ALA A 160 -18.11 -12.34 -14.47
C ALA A 160 -17.39 -13.36 -15.36
N ASN A 161 -18.06 -13.86 -16.39
CA ASN A 161 -17.48 -14.84 -17.33
C ASN A 161 -16.27 -14.27 -18.09
N ALA A 162 -16.35 -13.01 -18.56
CA ALA A 162 -15.24 -12.33 -19.20
C ALA A 162 -14.05 -12.18 -18.25
N THR A 163 -14.30 -11.78 -16.99
CA THR A 163 -13.26 -11.66 -15.96
C THR A 163 -12.63 -13.01 -15.63
N THR A 164 -13.44 -14.06 -15.49
CA THR A 164 -12.95 -15.43 -15.26
C THR A 164 -12.12 -15.93 -16.44
N THR A 165 -12.55 -15.65 -17.67
CA THR A 165 -11.81 -16.03 -18.88
C THR A 165 -10.47 -15.31 -18.93
N ASN A 166 -10.45 -14.00 -18.69
CA ASN A 166 -9.23 -13.20 -18.61
C ASN A 166 -8.30 -13.67 -17.49
N PHE A 167 -8.84 -14.03 -16.33
CA PHE A 167 -8.07 -14.58 -15.23
C PHE A 167 -7.41 -15.91 -15.62
N ASN A 168 -8.17 -16.82 -16.26
CA ASN A 168 -7.66 -18.11 -16.70
C ASN A 168 -6.57 -17.96 -17.78
N THR A 169 -6.78 -17.06 -18.76
CA THR A 169 -5.80 -16.82 -19.82
C THR A 169 -4.51 -16.23 -19.26
N LEU A 170 -4.60 -15.20 -18.40
CA LEU A 170 -3.44 -14.63 -17.72
C LEU A 170 -2.74 -15.65 -16.84
N SER A 171 -3.48 -16.50 -16.12
CA SER A 171 -2.89 -17.56 -15.29
C SER A 171 -2.09 -18.57 -16.11
N VAL A 172 -2.56 -18.93 -17.31
CA VAL A 172 -1.81 -19.81 -18.23
C VAL A 172 -0.56 -19.10 -18.74
N GLN A 173 -0.65 -17.82 -19.12
CA GLN A 173 0.51 -17.04 -19.57
C GLN A 173 1.57 -16.90 -18.48
N ILE A 174 1.17 -16.65 -17.24
CA ILE A 174 2.08 -16.58 -16.09
C ILE A 174 2.83 -17.90 -15.93
N LYS A 175 2.12 -19.04 -15.96
CA LYS A 175 2.75 -20.36 -15.84
C LYS A 175 3.75 -20.66 -16.97
N ASP A 176 3.41 -20.28 -18.20
CA ASP A 176 4.31 -20.43 -19.35
C ASP A 176 5.57 -19.56 -19.19
N LEU A 177 5.41 -18.30 -18.77
CA LEU A 177 6.53 -17.40 -18.49
C LEU A 177 7.40 -17.88 -17.33
N GLU A 178 6.81 -18.38 -16.25
CA GLU A 178 7.54 -18.99 -15.13
C GLU A 178 8.35 -20.21 -15.59
N SER A 179 7.77 -21.07 -16.43
CA SER A 179 8.47 -22.21 -17.01
C SER A 179 9.68 -21.77 -17.85
N LYS A 180 9.49 -20.78 -18.72
CA LYS A 180 10.57 -20.18 -19.52
C LYS A 180 11.65 -19.54 -18.66
N MET A 181 11.26 -18.84 -17.59
CA MET A 181 12.20 -18.21 -16.67
C MET A 181 13.06 -19.26 -15.94
N ASN A 182 12.44 -20.35 -15.48
CA ASN A 182 13.16 -21.46 -14.85
C ASN A 182 14.11 -22.15 -15.83
N ALA A 183 13.68 -22.41 -17.06
CA ALA A 183 14.53 -22.98 -18.11
C ALA A 183 15.73 -22.07 -18.43
N ASN A 184 15.52 -20.76 -18.52
CA ASN A 184 16.59 -19.79 -18.73
C ASN A 184 17.56 -19.73 -17.54
N ALA A 185 17.06 -19.80 -16.30
CA ALA A 185 17.89 -19.82 -15.10
C ALA A 185 18.77 -21.08 -15.04
N GLU A 186 18.21 -22.25 -15.37
CA GLU A 186 18.99 -23.50 -15.43
C GLU A 186 20.02 -23.43 -16.56
N LEU A 187 19.64 -22.94 -17.75
CA LEU A 187 20.58 -22.73 -18.86
C LEU A 187 21.74 -21.80 -18.44
N GLN A 188 21.44 -20.68 -17.80
CA GLN A 188 22.47 -19.74 -17.31
C GLN A 188 23.41 -20.40 -16.30
N LYS A 189 22.87 -21.20 -15.38
CA LYS A 189 23.67 -21.96 -14.41
C LYS A 189 24.59 -22.96 -15.11
N GLN A 190 24.10 -23.69 -16.12
CA GLN A 190 24.93 -24.64 -16.87
C GLN A 190 26.01 -23.93 -17.70
N ILE A 191 25.71 -22.76 -18.28
CA ILE A 191 26.71 -21.91 -18.97
C ILE A 191 27.84 -21.52 -18.02
N VAL A 192 27.48 -21.04 -16.82
CA VAL A 192 28.48 -20.64 -15.81
C VAL A 192 29.30 -21.85 -15.34
N ASN A 193 28.65 -22.99 -15.07
CA ASN A 193 29.34 -24.22 -14.66
C ASN A 193 30.31 -24.70 -15.74
N TYR A 194 29.88 -24.73 -17.01
CA TYR A 194 30.71 -25.12 -18.13
C TYR A 194 31.92 -24.20 -18.28
N ALA A 195 31.71 -22.87 -18.26
CA ALA A 195 32.77 -21.88 -18.40
C ALA A 195 33.83 -22.01 -17.28
N LYS A 196 33.41 -22.20 -16.03
CA LYS A 196 34.32 -22.34 -14.88
C LYS A 196 35.12 -23.65 -14.91
N THR A 197 34.48 -24.75 -15.32
CA THR A 197 35.09 -26.08 -15.28
C THR A 197 35.86 -26.45 -16.56
N ARG A 198 35.72 -25.65 -17.63
CA ARG A 198 36.37 -25.91 -18.94
C ARG A 198 37.88 -26.02 -18.85
N ALA A 199 38.55 -25.15 -18.09
CA ALA A 199 40.01 -25.16 -17.98
C ALA A 199 40.52 -26.48 -17.37
N VAL A 200 39.93 -26.88 -16.24
CA VAL A 200 40.23 -28.12 -15.53
C VAL A 200 39.95 -29.34 -16.41
N TYR A 201 38.83 -29.35 -17.14
CA TYR A 201 38.50 -30.46 -18.03
C TYR A 201 39.47 -30.56 -19.23
N VAL A 202 39.96 -29.44 -19.76
CA VAL A 202 40.99 -29.44 -20.81
C VAL A 202 42.32 -30.01 -20.28
N GLU A 203 42.71 -29.68 -19.04
CA GLU A 203 43.88 -30.26 -18.39
C GLU A 203 43.71 -31.75 -18.14
N TYR A 204 42.53 -32.18 -17.67
CA TYR A 204 42.19 -33.59 -17.53
C TYR A 204 42.33 -34.37 -18.85
N ARG A 205 41.88 -33.77 -19.96
CA ARG A 205 42.03 -34.35 -21.30
C ARG A 205 43.50 -34.42 -21.73
N LYS A 206 44.29 -33.38 -21.47
CA LYS A 206 45.74 -33.35 -21.76
C LYS A 206 46.52 -34.38 -20.94
N ALA A 207 46.11 -34.61 -19.70
CA ALA A 207 46.66 -35.63 -18.80
C ALA A 207 46.26 -37.07 -19.18
N GLY A 208 45.61 -37.28 -20.33
CA GLY A 208 45.24 -38.60 -20.84
C GLY A 208 44.20 -39.31 -19.98
N TYR A 209 43.30 -38.58 -19.32
CA TYR A 209 42.28 -39.13 -18.42
C TYR A 209 42.87 -39.87 -17.20
N SER A 210 43.96 -39.35 -16.64
CA SER A 210 44.61 -39.90 -15.44
C SER A 210 43.64 -40.10 -14.27
N LYS A 211 43.68 -41.29 -13.66
CA LYS A 211 42.81 -41.65 -12.53
C LYS A 211 43.06 -40.79 -11.29
N LYS A 212 44.31 -40.36 -11.07
CA LYS A 212 44.69 -39.48 -9.94
C LYS A 212 44.12 -38.06 -10.09
N PHE A 213 44.21 -37.50 -11.30
CA PHE A 213 43.63 -36.18 -11.59
C PHE A 213 42.10 -36.20 -11.45
N ARG A 214 41.46 -37.30 -11.87
CA ARG A 214 40.01 -37.48 -11.71
C ARG A 214 39.58 -37.46 -10.24
N THR A 215 40.33 -38.10 -9.35
CA THR A 215 39.98 -38.13 -7.91
C THR A 215 40.18 -36.77 -7.24
N GLU A 216 41.16 -35.97 -7.69
CA GLU A 216 41.43 -34.63 -7.17
C GLU A 216 40.40 -33.59 -7.66
N HIS A 217 39.97 -33.69 -8.92
CA HIS A 217 39.03 -32.75 -9.56
C HIS A 217 37.65 -33.36 -9.86
N GLU A 218 37.22 -34.35 -9.08
CA GLU A 218 36.03 -35.15 -9.37
C GLU A 218 34.76 -34.29 -9.54
N ALA A 219 34.51 -33.39 -8.59
CA ALA A 219 33.35 -32.51 -8.61
C ALA A 219 33.32 -31.60 -9.85
N GLU A 220 34.46 -31.05 -10.24
CA GLU A 220 34.57 -30.13 -11.38
C GLU A 220 34.38 -30.86 -12.71
N ILE A 221 34.90 -32.09 -12.82
CA ILE A 221 34.71 -32.95 -13.99
C ILE A 221 33.24 -33.38 -14.13
N LEU A 222 32.59 -33.75 -13.03
CA LEU A 222 31.17 -34.12 -13.03
C LEU A 222 30.27 -32.93 -13.39
N LEU A 223 30.54 -31.74 -12.85
CA LEU A 223 29.81 -30.52 -13.21
C LEU A 223 30.00 -30.16 -14.68
N HIS A 224 31.20 -30.32 -15.23
CA HIS A 224 31.47 -30.10 -16.65
C HIS A 224 30.67 -31.06 -17.54
N GLN A 225 30.65 -32.35 -17.18
CA GLN A 225 29.92 -33.38 -17.92
C GLN A 225 28.41 -33.15 -17.84
N ALA A 226 27.88 -32.83 -16.66
CA ALA A 226 26.46 -32.52 -16.48
C ALA A 226 26.03 -31.31 -17.32
N ALA A 227 26.83 -30.23 -17.32
CA ALA A 227 26.55 -29.06 -18.15
C ALA A 227 26.59 -29.39 -19.64
N LYS A 228 27.57 -30.18 -20.08
CA LYS A 228 27.67 -30.63 -21.48
C LYS A 228 26.46 -31.48 -21.90
N ASN A 229 26.06 -32.45 -21.08
CA ASN A 229 24.90 -33.29 -21.34
C ASN A 229 23.61 -32.45 -21.47
N HIS A 230 23.43 -31.45 -20.60
CA HIS A 230 22.28 -30.54 -20.68
C HIS A 230 22.26 -29.73 -22.00
N PHE A 231 23.42 -29.31 -22.51
CA PHE A 231 23.49 -28.66 -23.84
C PHE A 231 23.22 -29.63 -24.99
N ASP A 232 23.71 -30.87 -24.88
CA ASP A 232 23.48 -31.92 -25.87
C ASP A 232 21.98 -32.29 -25.94
N GLU A 233 21.29 -32.38 -24.80
CA GLU A 233 19.83 -32.58 -24.70
C GLU A 233 19.04 -31.44 -25.36
N LEU A 234 19.50 -30.20 -25.22
CA LEU A 234 18.90 -29.03 -25.88
C LEU A 234 19.31 -28.89 -27.36
N GLY A 235 20.15 -29.78 -27.89
CA GLY A 235 20.63 -29.73 -29.27
C GLY A 235 21.53 -28.53 -29.58
N ILE A 236 22.13 -27.91 -28.55
CA ILE A 236 22.96 -26.71 -28.70
C ILE A 236 24.33 -27.14 -29.21
N LYS A 237 24.56 -26.94 -30.52
CA LYS A 237 25.81 -27.35 -31.19
C LYS A 237 27.00 -26.41 -30.92
N LYS A 238 26.74 -25.17 -30.51
CA LYS A 238 27.77 -24.16 -30.24
C LYS A 238 27.82 -23.90 -28.74
N LEU A 239 28.81 -24.50 -28.09
CA LEU A 239 29.06 -24.32 -26.67
C LEU A 239 29.80 -22.99 -26.39
N PRO A 240 29.53 -22.32 -25.26
CA PRO A 240 30.23 -21.11 -24.82
C PRO A 240 31.74 -21.32 -24.57
#